data_AF-A0A7X4A7A0-F1
#
_entry.id   AF-A0A7X4A7A0-F1
#
_cell.length_a   1.000
_cell.length_b   1.000
_cell.length_c   1.000
_cell.angle_alpha   90.00
_cell.angle_beta   90.00
_cell.angle_gamma   90.00
#
_symmetry.space_group_name_H-M   'P 1'
#
loop_
_entity.id
_entity.type
_entity.pdbx_description
1 polymer ?
#
loop_
_entity_poly.entity_id
_entity_poly.type
_entity_poly.pdbx_seq_one_letter_code
_entity_poly.pdbx_strand_id
1 'polypeptide(L)'
;DVELHINPVYESTMGEIIRDMVLDGRGMAWLQTMLVGDDLTAGRLVRAGDATWDQSIEIRLFRTRAVGRGAVDQIWGMLRDGGFPPCTPDREPG
;
A
#
# COMPACT_ATOMS: atom_id res chain seq x y z
N ASP A 1 -12.91 14.68 26.56
CA ASP A 1 -11.84 14.67 25.57
C ASP A 1 -10.62 14.04 26.20
N VAL A 2 -10.20 12.87 25.72
CA VAL A 2 -8.96 12.24 26.20
C VAL A 2 -7.85 12.73 25.30
N GLU A 3 -6.94 13.54 25.86
CA GLU A 3 -5.75 13.98 25.15
C GLU A 3 -4.80 12.78 25.01
N LEU A 4 -4.65 12.29 23.77
CA LEU A 4 -3.79 11.14 23.49
C LEU A 4 -2.34 11.65 23.37
N HIS A 5 -1.53 11.45 24.42
CA HIS A 5 -0.10 11.78 24.37
C HIS A 5 0.68 10.70 23.62
N ILE A 6 0.99 10.98 22.35
CA ILE A 6 1.83 10.12 21.50
C ILE A 6 3.24 10.73 21.43
N ASN A 7 4.28 9.93 21.66
CA ASN A 7 5.67 10.36 21.51
C ASN A 7 6.24 9.80 20.19
N PRO A 8 6.56 10.64 19.18
CA PRO A 8 7.20 10.18 17.96
C PRO A 8 8.61 9.64 18.24
N VAL A 9 8.86 8.37 17.87
CA VAL A 9 10.15 7.70 18.11
C VAL A 9 10.98 7.49 16.84
N TYR A 10 10.36 7.56 15.66
CA TYR A 10 11.02 7.36 14.37
C TYR A 10 10.19 7.96 13.22
N GLU A 11 10.85 8.43 12.17
CA GLU A 11 10.23 8.98 10.96
C GLU A 11 10.97 8.49 9.70
N SER A 12 10.21 8.15 8.67
CA SER A 12 10.72 7.78 7.35
C SER A 12 9.63 7.97 6.30
N THR A 13 10.04 8.27 5.07
CA THR A 13 9.15 8.33 3.91
C THR A 13 8.86 6.95 3.32
N MET A 14 9.61 5.92 3.73
CA MET A 14 9.46 4.55 3.24
C MET A 14 8.68 3.70 4.25
N GLY A 15 7.51 3.20 3.85
CA GLY A 15 6.66 2.38 4.71
C GLY A 15 7.34 1.09 5.18
N GLU A 16 8.18 0.48 4.34
CA GLU A 16 8.91 -0.75 4.68
C GLU A 16 9.81 -0.57 5.89
N ILE A 17 10.52 0.55 5.99
CA ILE A 17 11.40 0.84 7.13
C ILE A 17 10.56 1.02 8.41
N ILE A 18 9.42 1.71 8.31
CA ILE A 18 8.51 1.85 9.46
C ILE A 18 7.98 0.48 9.91
N ARG A 19 7.59 -0.38 8.96
CA ARG A 19 7.15 -1.75 9.23
C ARG A 19 8.22 -2.54 9.99
N ASP A 20 9.47 -2.50 9.55
CA ASP A 20 10.57 -3.21 10.22
C ASP A 20 10.78 -2.70 11.66
N MET A 21 10.66 -1.39 11.88
CA MET A 21 10.75 -0.80 13.23
C MET A 21 9.61 -1.24 14.16
N VAL A 22 8.41 -1.45 13.62
CA VAL A 22 7.28 -2.00 14.39
C VAL A 22 7.51 -3.48 14.69
N LEU A 23 8.00 -4.26 13.73
CA LEU A 23 8.34 -5.68 13.91
C LEU A 23 9.46 -5.87 14.95
N ASP A 24 10.42 -4.94 15.00
CA ASP A 24 11.46 -4.87 16.03
C ASP A 24 10.92 -4.47 17.43
N GLY A 25 9.63 -4.18 17.56
CA GLY A 25 8.99 -3.83 18.83
C GLY A 25 9.29 -2.40 19.30
N ARG A 26 9.68 -1.49 18.39
CA ARG A 26 10.09 -0.12 18.76
C ARG A 26 8.92 0.85 18.92
N GLY A 27 7.70 0.45 18.56
CA GLY A 27 6.50 1.27 18.68
C GLY A 27 5.32 0.73 17.88
N MET A 28 4.39 1.62 17.55
CA MET A 28 3.24 1.36 16.68
C MET A 28 3.20 2.39 15.55
N ALA A 29 2.58 2.02 14.43
CA ALA A 29 2.43 2.92 13.28
C ALA A 29 1.15 2.63 12.50
N TRP A 30 0.64 3.64 11.80
CA TRP A 30 -0.32 3.45 10.71
C TRP A 30 0.44 2.97 9.46
N LEU A 31 0.09 1.77 8.99
CA LEU A 31 0.70 1.14 7.83
C LEU A 31 -0.37 0.70 6.82
N GLN A 32 -0.03 0.74 5.53
CA GLN A 32 -0.93 0.31 4.47
C GLN A 32 -1.19 -1.20 4.56
N THR A 33 -2.45 -1.63 4.45
CA THR A 33 -2.80 -3.06 4.55
C THR A 33 -2.10 -3.93 3.52
N MET A 34 -1.85 -3.41 2.31
CA MET A 34 -1.09 -4.14 1.28
C MET A 34 0.36 -4.44 1.69
N LEU A 35 0.96 -3.59 2.53
CA LEU A 35 2.33 -3.76 3.00
C LEU A 35 2.43 -4.78 4.16
N VAL A 36 1.41 -4.87 5.02
CA VAL A 36 1.46 -5.66 6.26
C VAL A 36 0.55 -6.89 6.27
N GLY A 37 -0.14 -7.19 5.17
CA GLY A 37 -1.12 -8.28 5.08
C GLY A 37 -0.56 -9.63 5.51
N ASP A 38 0.66 -9.95 5.08
CA ASP A 38 1.35 -11.20 5.44
C ASP A 38 1.77 -11.22 6.91
N ASP A 39 2.17 -10.08 7.48
CA ASP A 39 2.54 -10.01 8.90
C ASP A 39 1.33 -10.15 9.82
N LEU A 40 0.20 -9.56 9.43
CA LEU A 40 -1.07 -9.71 10.14
C LEU A 40 -1.55 -11.17 10.07
N THR A 41 -1.49 -11.79 8.89
CA THR A 41 -1.90 -13.18 8.69
C THR A 41 -1.00 -14.14 9.48
N ALA A 42 0.31 -13.87 9.52
CA ALA A 42 1.28 -14.66 10.28
C ALA A 42 1.29 -14.34 11.79
N GLY A 43 0.51 -13.36 12.26
CA GLY A 43 0.48 -12.94 13.67
C GLY A 43 1.76 -12.25 14.15
N ARG A 44 2.64 -11.81 13.24
CA ARG A 44 3.82 -10.98 13.59
C ARG A 44 3.42 -9.56 13.96
N LEU A 45 2.37 -9.05 13.33
CA LEU A 45 1.73 -7.79 13.68
C LEU A 45 0.29 -8.02 14.10
N VAL A 46 -0.22 -7.12 14.92
CA VAL A 46 -1.62 -7.07 15.34
C VAL A 46 -2.13 -5.64 15.20
N ARG A 47 -3.44 -5.47 15.04
CA ARG A 47 -4.04 -4.14 15.07
C ARG A 47 -3.94 -3.55 16.48
N ALA A 48 -3.44 -2.33 16.58
CA ALA A 48 -3.34 -1.61 17.85
C ALA A 48 -4.68 -1.01 18.32
N GLY A 49 -5.64 -0.81 17.39
CA GLY A 49 -6.95 -0.22 17.65
C GLY A 49 -8.05 -0.89 16.83
N ASP A 50 -9.29 -0.44 17.04
CA ASP A 50 -10.44 -0.89 16.26
C ASP A 50 -10.52 -0.20 14.89
N ALA A 51 -11.54 -0.57 14.11
CA ALA A 51 -11.74 -0.06 12.75
C ALA A 51 -11.98 1.46 12.68
N THR A 52 -12.30 2.14 13.79
CA THR A 52 -12.45 3.60 13.80
C THR A 52 -11.11 4.33 13.65
N TRP A 53 -9.99 3.64 13.87
CA TRP A 53 -8.64 4.17 13.68
C TRP A 53 -8.12 3.99 12.25
N ASP A 54 -8.83 3.22 11.42
CA ASP A 54 -8.43 2.99 10.04
C ASP A 54 -8.57 4.28 9.21
N GLN A 55 -7.53 4.59 8.44
CA GLN A 55 -7.53 5.72 7.50
C GLN A 55 -7.58 5.18 6.07
N SER A 56 -8.68 5.45 5.38
CA SER A 56 -8.86 5.02 3.99
C SER A 56 -8.07 5.92 3.04
N ILE A 57 -7.28 5.31 2.16
CA ILE A 57 -6.60 6.01 1.06
C ILE A 57 -7.13 5.52 -0.29
N GLU A 58 -7.11 6.40 -1.28
CA GLU A 58 -7.52 6.08 -2.66
C GLU A 58 -6.31 6.14 -3.60
N ILE A 59 -6.17 5.11 -4.46
CA ILE A 59 -5.20 5.11 -5.55
C ILE A 59 -5.90 5.63 -6.80
N ARG A 60 -5.37 6.71 -7.38
CA ARG A 60 -5.93 7.36 -8.58
C ARG A 60 -4.90 7.40 -9.70
N LEU A 61 -5.36 7.09 -10.91
CA LEU A 61 -4.57 7.18 -12.13
C LEU A 61 -4.86 8.52 -12.82
N PHE A 62 -3.81 9.18 -13.29
CA PHE A 62 -3.92 10.46 -13.98
C PHE A 62 -3.27 10.37 -15.36
N ARG A 63 -3.88 11.01 -16.36
CA ARG A 63 -3.32 11.17 -17.70
C ARG A 63 -3.53 12.59 -18.22
N THR A 64 -2.64 13.03 -19.11
CA THR A 64 -2.83 14.29 -19.82
C THR A 64 -4.08 14.23 -20.72
N ARG A 65 -4.71 15.38 -20.92
CA ARG A 65 -5.86 15.53 -21.84
C ARG A 65 -5.43 15.75 -23.29
N ALA A 66 -4.15 16.06 -23.53
CA ALA A 66 -3.61 16.22 -24.88
C ALA A 66 -3.73 14.90 -25.67
N VAL A 67 -3.84 14.99 -27.00
CA VAL A 67 -3.90 13.82 -27.87
C VAL A 67 -2.67 12.95 -27.60
N GLY A 68 -2.92 11.75 -27.07
CA GLY A 68 -1.89 10.82 -26.64
C GLY A 68 -1.26 10.05 -27.78
N ARG A 69 -0.24 9.26 -27.44
CA ARG A 69 0.22 8.16 -28.31
C ARG A 69 -0.82 7.04 -28.22
N GLY A 70 -1.18 6.41 -29.34
CA GLY A 70 -2.20 5.36 -29.35
C GLY A 70 -1.95 4.18 -28.39
N ALA A 71 -0.70 3.95 -27.97
CA ALA A 71 -0.37 2.98 -26.92
C ALA A 71 -0.91 3.37 -25.53
N VAL A 72 -0.91 4.67 -25.19
CA VAL A 72 -1.46 5.17 -23.92
C VAL A 72 -2.98 5.01 -23.89
N ASP A 73 -3.65 5.23 -25.02
CA ASP A 73 -5.11 5.01 -25.12
C ASP A 73 -5.46 3.53 -25.01
N GLN A 74 -4.65 2.63 -25.56
CA GLN A 74 -4.82 1.18 -25.36
C GLN A 74 -4.70 0.81 -23.88
N ILE A 75 -3.66 1.27 -23.17
CA ILE A 75 -3.49 1.02 -21.73
C ILE A 75 -4.67 1.58 -20.93
N TRP A 76 -5.14 2.78 -21.28
CA TRP A 76 -6.30 3.38 -20.59
C TRP A 76 -7.61 2.63 -20.86
N GLY A 77 -7.78 2.10 -22.08
CA GLY A 77 -8.88 1.20 -22.42
C GLY A 77 -8.84 -0.08 -21.58
N MET A 78 -7.68 -0.74 -21.52
CA MET A 78 -7.43 -1.93 -20.70
C MET A 78 -7.77 -1.69 -19.22
N LEU A 79 -7.28 -0.59 -18.65
CA LEU A 79 -7.55 -0.18 -17.26
C LEU A 79 -9.04 0.04 -16.99
N ARG A 80 -9.75 0.70 -17.92
CA ARG A 80 -11.20 0.94 -17.79
C ARG A 80 -12.00 -0.35 -17.88
N ASP A 81 -11.58 -1.25 -18.75
CA ASP A 81 -12.29 -2.51 -19.01
C ASP A 81 -11.91 -3.59 -17.97
N GLY A 82 -11.11 -3.24 -16.96
CA GLY A 82 -10.71 -4.10 -15.83
C GLY A 82 -9.66 -5.16 -16.18
N GLY A 83 -9.05 -5.06 -17.36
CA GLY A 83 -8.19 -6.08 -17.92
C GLY A 83 -6.73 -5.64 -18.00
N PHE A 84 -5.92 -6.04 -17.03
CA PHE A 84 -4.58 -6.50 -17.37
C PHE A 84 -4.67 -8.02 -17.54
N PRO A 85 -4.03 -8.62 -18.57
CA PRO A 85 -3.78 -10.05 -18.50
C PRO A 85 -3.06 -10.33 -17.17
N PRO A 86 -3.39 -11.43 -16.47
CA PRO A 86 -2.64 -11.81 -15.28
C PRO A 86 -1.16 -11.80 -15.62
N CYS A 87 -0.34 -11.24 -14.74
CA CYS A 87 1.11 -11.25 -14.89
C CYS A 87 1.53 -12.73 -14.90
N THR A 88 1.60 -13.33 -16.08
CA THR A 88 2.16 -14.66 -16.24
C THR A 88 3.63 -14.50 -15.97
N PRO A 89 4.20 -15.14 -14.93
CA PRO A 89 5.62 -15.07 -14.70
C PRO A 89 6.33 -15.49 -15.98
N ASP A 90 7.39 -14.75 -16.34
CA ASP A 90 8.21 -15.04 -17.50
C ASP A 90 8.60 -16.52 -17.44
N ARG A 91 8.16 -17.29 -18.43
CA ARG A 91 8.49 -18.71 -18.51
C ARG A 91 10.01 -18.78 -18.67
N GLU A 92 10.73 -19.19 -17.63
CA GLU A 92 12.18 -19.38 -17.72
C GLU A 92 12.48 -20.26 -18.95
N PRO A 93 13.39 -19.83 -19.84
CA PRO A 93 13.85 -20.70 -20.91
C PRO A 93 14.59 -21.87 -20.26
N GLY A 94 14.06 -23.07 -20.46
CA GLY A 94 14.66 -24.33 -19.99
C GLY A 94 15.90 -24.74 -20.76
#